data_AF-A0A834WM88-F1
#
_entry.id   AF-A0A834WM88-F1
#
_cell.length_a   1.000
_cell.length_b   1.000
_cell.length_c   1.000
_cell.angle_alpha   90.00
_cell.angle_beta   90.00
_cell.angle_gamma   90.00
#
_symmetry.space_group_name_H-M   'P 1'
#
loop_
_entity.id
_entity.type
_entity.pdbx_description
1 polymer ?
#
loop_
_entity_poly.entity_id
_entity_poly.type
_entity_poly.pdbx_seq_one_letter_code
_entity_poly.pdbx_strand_id
1 'polypeptide(L)'
;MAWPENMVAMIMSYVPPDPSDGRDKAKWKGSKHSSCSTANVYKIIKKERDDPNRGLWKQIWKVKLQQCLKMLLRRIAQDNLLTKKLLSARGLGSDICHLFNSAPESTLHALRDFKSSREVWIKCIPLDAHNHFFNSCSMFWQWRNQALFEDEFVPPENPTNFMSTCAFQNWTTATSLSNDVMTQMTPPKVYWDLPPPNWIKLNIDGSAYDNP
;
A
#
# COMPACT_ATOMS: atom_id res chain seq x y z
N MET A 1 -38.53 7.73 -34.54
CA MET A 1 -37.43 7.05 -33.83
C MET A 1 -38.06 6.23 -32.71
N ALA A 2 -38.12 4.90 -32.86
CA ALA A 2 -38.81 4.02 -31.92
C ALA A 2 -37.84 3.53 -30.83
N TRP A 3 -38.30 3.51 -29.59
CA TRP A 3 -37.50 3.01 -28.47
C TRP A 3 -37.43 1.48 -28.51
N PRO A 4 -36.31 0.87 -28.07
CA PRO A 4 -36.19 -0.59 -27.97
C PRO A 4 -37.29 -1.21 -27.08
N GLU A 5 -37.90 -2.32 -27.52
CA GLU A 5 -39.04 -2.97 -26.83
C GLU A 5 -38.75 -3.31 -25.35
N ASN A 6 -37.51 -3.68 -25.04
CA ASN A 6 -37.09 -3.97 -23.68
C ASN A 6 -37.14 -2.73 -22.77
N MET A 7 -36.87 -1.53 -23.29
CA MET A 7 -37.01 -0.29 -22.52
C MET A 7 -38.48 0.05 -22.30
N VAL A 8 -39.34 -0.18 -23.31
CA VAL A 8 -40.78 0.07 -23.19
C VAL A 8 -41.40 -0.86 -22.14
N ALA A 9 -41.11 -2.16 -22.20
CA ALA A 9 -41.57 -3.13 -21.21
C ALA A 9 -41.09 -2.80 -19.79
N MET A 10 -39.84 -2.36 -19.65
CA MET A 10 -39.28 -1.91 -18.38
C MET A 10 -40.01 -0.68 -17.83
N ILE A 11 -40.27 0.33 -18.66
CA ILE A 11 -41.01 1.54 -18.26
C ILE A 11 -42.44 1.20 -17.84
N MET A 12 -43.12 0.34 -18.59
CA MET A 12 -44.49 -0.10 -18.29
C MET A 12 -44.60 -0.97 -17.04
N SER A 13 -43.48 -1.53 -16.55
CA SER A 13 -43.44 -2.30 -15.29
C SER A 13 -43.39 -1.44 -14.03
N TYR A 14 -43.09 -0.14 -14.15
CA TYR A 14 -43.13 0.79 -13.03
C TYR A 14 -44.56 1.29 -12.80
N VAL A 15 -44.98 1.31 -11.53
CA VAL A 15 -46.27 1.89 -11.13
C VAL A 15 -46.25 3.40 -11.46
N PRO A 16 -47.26 3.93 -12.18
CA PRO A 16 -47.35 5.36 -12.45
C PRO A 16 -47.37 6.16 -11.13
N PRO A 17 -46.73 7.34 -11.05
CA PRO A 17 -46.75 8.15 -9.85
C PRO A 17 -48.18 8.52 -9.47
N ASP A 18 -48.60 8.22 -8.23
CA ASP A 18 -49.91 8.63 -7.74
C ASP A 18 -49.84 10.13 -7.33
N PRO A 19 -50.84 10.96 -7.66
CA PRO A 19 -50.89 12.35 -7.20
C PRO A 19 -50.79 12.53 -5.67
N SER A 20 -51.05 11.48 -4.90
CA SER A 20 -50.92 11.42 -3.44
C SER A 20 -49.52 11.05 -2.93
N ASP A 21 -48.60 10.61 -3.79
CA ASP A 21 -47.24 10.17 -3.40
C ASP A 21 -46.31 11.30 -2.93
N GLY A 22 -46.75 12.55 -3.04
CA GLY A 22 -46.01 13.72 -2.61
C GLY A 22 -44.79 14.02 -3.49
N ARG A 23 -43.88 14.86 -3.01
CA ARG A 23 -42.67 15.25 -3.77
C ARG A 23 -41.59 14.18 -3.71
N ASP A 24 -40.91 13.99 -4.84
CA ASP A 24 -39.71 13.15 -4.94
C ASP A 24 -38.67 13.52 -3.88
N LYS A 25 -38.07 12.50 -3.28
CA LYS A 25 -37.00 12.64 -2.28
C LYS A 25 -35.78 11.85 -2.71
N ALA A 26 -34.63 12.50 -2.72
CA ALA A 26 -33.36 11.81 -2.89
C ALA A 26 -33.15 10.79 -1.76
N LYS A 27 -32.98 9.52 -2.11
CA LYS A 27 -32.65 8.45 -1.15
C LYS A 27 -31.23 7.96 -1.40
N TRP A 28 -30.47 7.81 -0.31
CA TRP A 28 -29.11 7.30 -0.39
C TRP A 28 -29.09 5.78 -0.66
N LYS A 29 -28.36 5.37 -1.70
CA LYS A 29 -28.15 3.94 -2.03
C LYS A 29 -27.39 3.29 -0.87
N GLY A 30 -28.04 2.35 -0.17
CA GLY A 30 -27.45 1.65 0.98
C GLY A 30 -27.92 2.08 2.37
N SER A 31 -28.88 3.02 2.47
CA SER A 31 -29.55 3.35 3.74
C SER A 31 -31.06 3.18 3.64
N LYS A 32 -31.64 2.34 4.51
CA LYS A 32 -33.11 2.14 4.59
C LYS A 32 -33.86 3.42 4.98
N HIS A 33 -33.20 4.37 5.64
CA HIS A 33 -33.81 5.59 6.20
C HIS A 33 -33.39 6.87 5.47
N SER A 34 -32.84 6.79 4.25
CA SER A 34 -32.43 7.95 3.44
C SER A 34 -31.39 8.90 4.06
N SER A 35 -30.90 8.63 5.28
CA SER A 35 -29.86 9.43 5.92
C SER A 35 -28.47 9.06 5.36
N CYS A 36 -27.83 10.04 4.73
CA CYS A 36 -26.42 9.99 4.35
C CYS A 36 -25.58 10.37 5.57
N SER A 37 -24.94 9.40 6.20
CA SER A 37 -23.96 9.64 7.26
C SER A 37 -22.58 9.26 6.77
N THR A 38 -21.55 10.00 7.20
CA THR A 38 -20.15 9.72 6.88
C THR A 38 -19.78 8.27 7.22
N ALA A 39 -20.34 7.71 8.30
CA ALA A 39 -20.13 6.32 8.69
C ALA A 39 -20.71 5.30 7.70
N ASN A 40 -21.90 5.56 7.13
CA ASN A 40 -22.49 4.69 6.12
C ASN A 40 -21.74 4.78 4.79
N VAL A 41 -21.34 5.99 4.39
CA VAL A 41 -20.49 6.21 3.20
C VAL A 41 -19.18 5.43 3.34
N TYR A 42 -18.52 5.54 4.50
CA TYR A 42 -17.25 4.85 4.75
C TYR A 42 -17.41 3.32 4.73
N LYS A 43 -18.53 2.80 5.23
CA LYS A 43 -18.83 1.35 5.18
C LYS A 43 -19.04 0.84 3.76
N ILE A 44 -19.70 1.61 2.89
CA ILE A 44 -19.90 1.25 1.48
C ILE A 44 -18.55 1.23 0.75
N ILE A 45 -17.78 2.32 0.85
CA ILE A 45 -16.43 2.43 0.25
C ILE A 45 -15.51 1.31 0.75
N LYS A 46 -15.61 0.94 2.03
CA LYS A 46 -14.77 -0.10 2.62
C LYS A 46 -15.21 -1.52 2.26
N LYS A 47 -16.52 -1.77 2.06
CA LYS A 47 -17.02 -3.07 1.58
C LYS A 47 -16.68 -3.31 0.11
N GLU A 48 -16.61 -2.26 -0.70
CA GLU A 48 -16.16 -2.35 -2.10
C GLU A 48 -14.62 -2.48 -2.23
N ARG A 49 -13.88 -2.23 -1.15
CA ARG A 49 -12.41 -2.31 -1.10
C ARG A 49 -11.95 -3.27 -0.01
N ASP A 50 -12.31 -4.56 -0.11
CA ASP A 50 -11.61 -5.54 0.71
C ASP A 50 -10.14 -5.57 0.26
N ASP A 51 -9.24 -5.08 1.11
CA ASP A 51 -7.83 -4.94 0.77
C ASP A 51 -7.15 -6.30 0.97
N PRO A 52 -6.65 -6.93 -0.12
CA PRO A 52 -6.01 -8.25 -0.03
C PRO A 52 -4.80 -8.25 0.92
N ASN A 53 -4.21 -7.08 1.20
CA ASN A 53 -3.05 -6.93 2.07
C ASN A 53 -3.40 -6.68 3.55
N ARG A 54 -4.67 -6.84 3.96
CA ARG A 54 -5.10 -6.57 5.34
C ARG A 54 -4.29 -7.31 6.41
N GLY A 55 -3.91 -8.56 6.13
CA GLY A 55 -3.04 -9.36 7.01
C GLY A 55 -1.63 -8.80 7.11
N LEU A 56 -1.03 -8.45 5.96
CA LEU A 56 0.30 -7.85 5.85
C LEU A 56 0.37 -6.51 6.58
N TRP A 57 -0.67 -5.66 6.50
CA TRP A 57 -0.73 -4.40 7.25
C TRP A 57 -0.67 -4.64 8.74
N LYS A 58 -1.46 -5.58 9.27
CA LYS A 58 -1.42 -5.93 10.69
C LYS A 58 -0.02 -6.37 11.12
N GLN A 59 0.70 -7.11 10.29
CA GLN A 59 2.08 -7.51 10.58
C GLN A 59 3.04 -6.32 10.61
N ILE A 60 3.03 -5.46 9.58
CA ILE A 60 3.88 -4.26 9.51
C ILE A 60 3.66 -3.35 10.72
N TRP A 61 2.41 -3.18 11.16
CA TRP A 61 2.09 -2.34 12.33
C TRP A 61 2.59 -2.92 13.66
N LYS A 62 2.65 -4.25 13.79
CA LYS A 62 3.13 -4.95 15.00
C LYS A 62 4.64 -4.89 15.16
N VAL A 63 5.41 -4.65 14.10
CA VAL A 63 6.87 -4.60 14.17
C VAL A 63 7.33 -3.49 15.12
N LYS A 64 8.29 -3.78 15.99
CA LYS A 64 8.91 -2.79 16.90
C LYS A 64 9.91 -1.91 16.14
N LEU A 65 9.41 -1.02 15.30
CA LEU A 65 10.20 -0.04 14.54
C LEU A 65 9.65 1.37 14.69
N GLN A 66 10.46 2.37 14.34
CA GLN A 66 10.03 3.76 14.24
C GLN A 66 8.90 3.91 13.20
N GLN A 67 8.01 4.89 13.43
CA GLN A 67 6.83 5.08 12.60
C GLN A 67 7.17 5.41 11.13
N CYS A 68 8.24 6.17 10.90
CA CYS A 68 8.76 6.47 9.56
C CYS A 68 9.13 5.20 8.78
N LEU A 69 9.77 4.22 9.45
CA LEU A 69 10.16 2.95 8.85
C LEU A 69 8.94 2.07 8.55
N LYS A 70 7.90 2.08 9.40
CA LYS A 70 6.64 1.40 9.11
C LYS A 70 5.96 1.96 7.86
N MET A 71 6.00 3.28 7.69
CA MET A 71 5.47 3.94 6.49
C MET A 71 6.28 3.58 5.25
N LEU A 72 7.61 3.50 5.36
CA LEU A 72 8.47 3.04 4.28
C LEU A 72 8.15 1.58 3.91
N LEU A 73 8.07 0.67 4.89
CA LEU A 73 7.70 -0.73 4.67
C LEU A 73 6.35 -0.88 3.98
N ARG A 74 5.37 -0.05 4.36
CA ARG A 74 4.07 0.00 3.70
C ARG A 74 4.21 0.41 2.22
N ARG A 75 5.00 1.44 1.90
CA ARG A 75 5.25 1.85 0.51
C ARG A 75 5.94 0.75 -0.30
N ILE A 76 6.92 0.08 0.30
CA ILE A 76 7.65 -1.04 -0.32
C ILE A 76 6.68 -2.19 -0.63
N ALA A 77 5.87 -2.60 0.34
CA ALA A 77 4.88 -3.67 0.18
C ALA A 77 3.84 -3.39 -0.91
N GLN A 78 3.55 -2.11 -1.16
CA GLN A 78 2.62 -1.66 -2.19
C GLN A 78 3.27 -1.42 -3.57
N ASP A 79 4.57 -1.70 -3.74
CA ASP A 79 5.36 -1.30 -4.93
C ASP A 79 5.25 0.20 -5.27
N ASN A 80 5.09 1.04 -4.25
CA ASN A 80 4.84 2.47 -4.40
C ASN A 80 6.07 3.30 -3.99
N LEU A 81 7.26 2.71 -4.08
CA LEU A 81 8.51 3.44 -4.01
C LEU A 81 8.72 4.14 -5.36
N LEU A 82 9.18 5.39 -5.34
CA LEU A 82 9.45 6.21 -6.55
C LEU A 82 10.67 5.67 -7.32
N THR A 83 10.53 4.47 -7.85
CA THR A 83 11.49 3.80 -8.71
C THR A 83 11.24 4.19 -10.16
N LYS A 84 12.23 4.04 -11.04
CA LYS A 84 12.04 4.37 -12.46
C LYS A 84 10.92 3.57 -13.11
N LYS A 85 10.72 2.31 -12.71
CA LYS A 85 9.57 1.51 -13.18
C LYS A 85 8.24 2.18 -12.84
N LEU A 86 8.08 2.65 -11.61
CA LEU A 86 6.85 3.35 -11.20
C LEU A 86 6.70 4.72 -11.87
N LEU A 87 7.81 5.45 -12.03
CA LEU A 87 7.80 6.74 -12.73
C LEU A 87 7.40 6.54 -14.20
N SER A 88 7.97 5.56 -14.90
CA SER A 88 7.62 5.25 -16.28
C SER A 88 6.16 4.81 -16.43
N ALA A 89 5.64 4.00 -15.50
CA ALA A 89 4.22 3.63 -15.44
C ALA A 89 3.29 4.84 -15.24
N ARG A 90 3.80 5.96 -14.72
CA ARG A 90 3.10 7.25 -14.61
C ARG A 90 3.36 8.19 -15.79
N GLY A 91 4.02 7.71 -16.85
CA GLY A 91 4.41 8.52 -18.01
C GLY A 91 5.62 9.42 -17.78
N LEU A 92 6.37 9.21 -16.69
CA LEU A 92 7.52 10.02 -16.31
C LEU A 92 8.83 9.28 -16.64
N GLY A 93 9.32 9.48 -17.85
CA GLY A 93 10.64 9.01 -18.29
C GLY A 93 10.75 7.49 -18.53
N SER A 94 11.99 7.00 -18.64
CA SER A 94 12.31 5.59 -18.88
C SER A 94 12.37 4.80 -17.57
N ASP A 95 11.93 3.55 -17.62
CA ASP A 95 12.03 2.56 -16.55
C ASP A 95 13.44 2.00 -16.36
N ILE A 96 14.36 2.22 -17.30
CA ILE A 96 15.71 1.66 -17.29
C ILE A 96 16.57 2.35 -16.24
N CYS A 97 17.18 1.54 -15.36
CA CYS A 97 18.18 2.02 -14.42
C CYS A 97 19.44 2.49 -15.16
N HIS A 98 19.75 3.78 -15.12
CA HIS A 98 20.92 4.34 -15.81
C HIS A 98 22.27 3.83 -15.27
N LEU A 99 22.27 3.27 -14.06
CA LEU A 99 23.47 2.78 -13.39
C LEU A 99 23.80 1.32 -13.75
N PHE A 100 22.83 0.56 -14.26
CA PHE A 100 22.98 -0.85 -14.63
C PHE A 100 22.59 -1.14 -16.10
N ASN A 101 21.99 -0.15 -16.77
CA ASN A 101 21.72 -0.02 -18.21
C ASN A 101 21.11 -1.22 -18.93
N SER A 102 20.41 -2.11 -18.22
CA SER A 102 19.92 -3.37 -18.79
C SER A 102 18.62 -3.90 -18.19
N ALA A 103 18.17 -3.39 -17.03
CA ALA A 103 16.94 -3.84 -16.38
C ALA A 103 16.08 -2.65 -15.87
N PRO A 104 14.74 -2.81 -15.85
CA PRO A 104 13.85 -1.85 -15.20
C PRO A 104 14.17 -1.70 -13.71
N GLU A 105 14.25 -0.47 -13.23
CA GLU A 105 14.45 -0.18 -11.81
C GLU A 105 13.13 -0.42 -11.05
N SER A 106 12.96 -1.63 -10.52
CA SER A 106 11.85 -1.98 -9.61
C SER A 106 12.21 -1.71 -8.14
N THR A 107 11.23 -1.83 -7.23
CA THR A 107 11.48 -1.73 -5.78
C THR A 107 12.53 -2.76 -5.30
N LEU A 108 12.47 -4.00 -5.80
CA LEU A 108 13.49 -5.01 -5.52
C LEU A 108 14.86 -4.65 -6.11
N HIS A 109 14.88 -4.14 -7.34
CA HIS A 109 16.13 -3.68 -7.93
C HIS A 109 16.76 -2.61 -7.05
N ALA A 110 16.03 -1.54 -6.75
CA ALA A 110 16.54 -0.41 -5.96
C ALA A 110 17.00 -0.83 -4.55
N LEU A 111 16.25 -1.69 -3.87
CA LEU A 111 16.51 -2.01 -2.47
C LEU A 111 17.38 -3.25 -2.24
N ARG A 112 17.54 -4.14 -3.22
CA ARG A 112 18.21 -5.44 -3.03
C ARG A 112 19.21 -5.78 -4.13
N ASP A 113 18.82 -5.73 -5.39
CA ASP A 113 19.66 -6.24 -6.50
C ASP A 113 20.69 -5.22 -6.98
N PHE A 114 20.41 -3.94 -6.77
CA PHE A 114 21.30 -2.85 -7.14
C PHE A 114 22.62 -2.95 -6.37
N LYS A 115 23.75 -2.74 -7.06
CA LYS A 115 25.11 -2.97 -6.53
C LYS A 115 25.31 -2.43 -5.12
N SER A 116 25.02 -1.15 -4.90
CA SER A 116 25.22 -0.51 -3.59
C SER A 116 24.33 -1.13 -2.50
N SER A 117 23.07 -1.42 -2.81
CA SER A 117 22.14 -2.05 -1.88
C SER A 117 22.56 -3.49 -1.58
N ARG A 118 22.95 -4.24 -2.61
CA ARG A 118 23.44 -5.62 -2.49
C ARG A 118 24.68 -5.71 -1.60
N GLU A 119 25.62 -4.80 -1.77
CA GLU A 119 26.85 -4.74 -0.95
C GLU A 119 26.54 -4.52 0.54
N VAL A 120 25.52 -3.70 0.87
CA VAL A 120 25.05 -3.54 2.25
C VAL A 120 24.49 -4.86 2.78
N TRP A 121 23.60 -5.50 2.04
CA TRP A 121 23.00 -6.77 2.48
C TRP A 121 24.03 -7.89 2.65
N ILE A 122 25.00 -7.99 1.75
CA ILE A 122 26.10 -8.97 1.86
C ILE A 122 26.90 -8.78 3.15
N LYS A 123 27.07 -7.55 3.63
CA LYS A 123 27.76 -7.24 4.89
C LYS A 123 26.88 -7.47 6.11
N CYS A 124 25.56 -7.26 5.99
CA CYS A 124 24.62 -7.36 7.10
C CYS A 124 24.09 -8.78 7.34
N ILE A 125 24.21 -9.68 6.36
CA ILE A 125 23.65 -11.04 6.41
C ILE A 125 24.79 -12.05 6.48
N PRO A 126 24.69 -13.11 7.30
CA PRO A 126 25.64 -14.22 7.29
C PRO A 126 25.79 -14.87 5.91
N LEU A 127 27.02 -15.27 5.55
CA LEU A 127 27.36 -15.78 4.21
C LEU A 127 26.54 -17.01 3.81
N ASP A 128 26.32 -17.92 4.76
CA ASP A 128 25.51 -19.13 4.63
C ASP A 128 24.02 -18.83 4.38
N ALA A 129 23.55 -17.64 4.78
CA ALA A 129 22.17 -17.20 4.59
C ALA A 129 21.96 -16.34 3.33
N HIS A 130 23.01 -15.96 2.58
CA HIS A 130 22.88 -15.08 1.40
C HIS A 130 21.96 -15.65 0.34
N ASN A 131 22.24 -16.87 -0.12
CA ASN A 131 21.46 -17.51 -1.18
C ASN A 131 19.99 -17.63 -0.78
N HIS A 132 19.74 -18.02 0.48
CA HIS A 132 18.38 -18.10 1.01
C HIS A 132 17.70 -16.74 1.06
N PHE A 133 18.38 -15.69 1.52
CA PHE A 133 17.83 -14.34 1.57
C PHE A 133 17.45 -13.82 0.16
N PHE A 134 18.40 -13.83 -0.78
CA PHE A 134 18.17 -13.26 -2.11
C PHE A 134 17.09 -14.05 -2.88
N ASN A 135 17.10 -15.39 -2.79
CA ASN A 135 16.08 -16.23 -3.44
C ASN A 135 14.70 -16.06 -2.81
N SER A 136 14.62 -16.05 -1.47
CA SER A 136 13.35 -15.91 -0.76
C SER A 136 12.70 -14.56 -1.06
N CYS A 137 13.47 -13.47 -1.03
CA CYS A 137 12.95 -12.15 -1.39
C CYS A 137 12.35 -12.09 -2.81
N SER A 138 12.96 -12.77 -3.78
CA SER A 138 12.45 -12.80 -5.17
C SER A 138 11.15 -13.59 -5.24
N MET A 139 11.12 -14.74 -4.57
CA MET A 139 9.95 -15.61 -4.51
C MET A 139 8.77 -14.93 -3.82
N PHE A 140 9.01 -14.23 -2.69
CA PHE A 140 7.97 -13.46 -2.00
C PHE A 140 7.39 -12.35 -2.86
N TRP A 141 8.25 -11.64 -3.58
CA TRP A 141 7.82 -10.61 -4.50
C TRP A 141 6.92 -11.17 -5.60
N GLN A 142 7.33 -12.29 -6.18
CA GLN A 142 6.57 -12.96 -7.22
C GLN A 142 5.21 -13.43 -6.69
N TRP A 143 5.17 -14.15 -5.56
CA TRP A 143 3.92 -14.60 -4.95
C TRP A 143 2.98 -13.46 -4.56
N ARG A 144 3.53 -12.35 -4.03
CA ARG A 144 2.75 -11.13 -3.76
C ARG A 144 2.14 -10.58 -5.04
N ASN A 145 2.90 -10.50 -6.13
CA ASN A 145 2.39 -10.00 -7.41
C ASN A 145 1.30 -10.91 -7.96
N GLN A 146 1.53 -12.22 -7.93
CA GLN A 146 0.53 -13.20 -8.38
C GLN A 146 -0.76 -13.08 -7.56
N ALA A 147 -0.66 -13.01 -6.22
CA ALA A 147 -1.84 -12.81 -5.37
C ALA A 147 -2.61 -11.50 -5.60
N LEU A 148 -2.00 -10.48 -6.21
CA LEU A 148 -2.63 -9.19 -6.46
C LEU A 148 -3.18 -9.03 -7.87
N PHE A 149 -2.63 -9.77 -8.84
CA PHE A 149 -2.93 -9.61 -10.25
C PHE A 149 -3.53 -10.88 -10.89
N GLU A 150 -3.47 -12.02 -10.21
CA GLU A 150 -4.01 -13.30 -10.66
C GLU A 150 -5.09 -13.76 -9.66
N ASP A 151 -6.34 -13.82 -10.12
CA ASP A 151 -7.50 -14.13 -9.26
C ASP A 151 -7.49 -15.56 -8.70
N GLU A 152 -6.74 -16.48 -9.32
CA GLU A 152 -6.67 -17.91 -8.95
C GLU A 152 -5.42 -18.26 -8.13
N PHE A 153 -4.52 -17.31 -7.87
CA PHE A 153 -3.27 -17.63 -7.17
C PHE A 153 -3.51 -17.92 -5.68
N VAL A 154 -3.23 -19.16 -5.27
CA VAL A 154 -3.22 -19.58 -3.87
C VAL A 154 -1.77 -19.70 -3.39
N PRO A 155 -1.33 -18.92 -2.38
CA PRO A 155 0.00 -19.09 -1.79
C PRO A 155 0.19 -20.52 -1.26
N PRO A 156 1.41 -21.09 -1.29
CA PRO A 156 1.67 -22.43 -0.75
C PRO A 156 1.17 -22.58 0.70
N GLU A 157 0.67 -23.75 1.10
CA GLU A 157 0.01 -23.97 2.40
C GLU A 157 0.86 -23.61 3.63
N ASN A 158 2.19 -23.67 3.50
CA ASN A 158 3.11 -23.33 4.59
C ASN A 158 4.23 -22.40 4.13
N PRO A 159 3.92 -21.15 3.73
CA PRO A 159 4.94 -20.17 3.43
C PRO A 159 5.70 -19.83 4.72
N THR A 160 5.06 -20.01 5.88
CA THR A 160 5.54 -19.64 7.21
C THR A 160 6.67 -20.51 7.71
N ASN A 161 6.70 -21.83 7.48
CA ASN A 161 7.86 -22.66 7.84
C ASN A 161 9.08 -22.35 6.97
N PHE A 162 8.88 -21.94 5.71
CA PHE A 162 9.97 -21.47 4.85
C PHE A 162 10.44 -20.05 5.27
N MET A 163 9.50 -19.17 5.64
CA MET A 163 9.76 -17.82 6.18
C MET A 163 10.46 -17.83 7.55
N SER A 164 10.03 -18.69 8.46
CA SER A 164 10.39 -18.67 9.88
C SER A 164 11.82 -19.11 10.12
N THR A 165 12.44 -19.85 9.22
CA THR A 165 13.84 -20.23 9.43
C THR A 165 14.74 -19.08 9.01
N CYS A 166 14.60 -18.52 7.82
CA CYS A 166 15.53 -17.50 7.31
C CYS A 166 15.23 -16.06 7.78
N ALA A 167 13.97 -15.63 7.78
CA ALA A 167 13.61 -14.27 8.16
C ALA A 167 13.63 -14.05 9.68
N PHE A 168 13.25 -15.07 10.46
CA PHE A 168 13.34 -15.01 11.92
C PHE A 168 14.79 -15.07 12.39
N GLN A 169 15.64 -15.97 11.86
CA GLN A 169 17.06 -16.05 12.23
C GLN A 169 17.82 -14.77 11.83
N ASN A 170 17.55 -14.21 10.64
CA ASN A 170 18.15 -12.94 10.23
C ASN A 170 17.62 -11.76 11.05
N TRP A 171 16.32 -11.70 11.37
CA TRP A 171 15.76 -10.70 12.27
C TRP A 171 16.35 -10.82 13.67
N THR A 172 16.42 -12.01 14.26
CA THR A 172 16.99 -12.20 15.61
C THR A 172 18.47 -11.87 15.64
N THR A 173 19.24 -12.21 14.61
CA THR A 173 20.67 -11.88 14.51
C THR A 173 20.91 -10.37 14.32
N ALA A 174 20.12 -9.72 13.47
CA ALA A 174 20.17 -8.26 13.30
C ALA A 174 19.66 -7.51 14.54
N THR A 175 18.67 -8.06 15.26
CA THR A 175 18.14 -7.47 16.49
C THR A 175 19.06 -7.73 17.68
N SER A 176 19.79 -8.85 17.73
CA SER A 176 20.83 -9.08 18.74
C SER A 176 22.04 -8.16 18.54
N LEU A 177 22.41 -7.85 17.29
CA LEU A 177 23.38 -6.79 16.97
C LEU A 177 22.85 -5.39 17.28
N SER A 178 21.54 -5.17 17.15
CA SER A 178 20.86 -3.91 17.47
C SER A 178 20.64 -3.68 18.96
N ASN A 179 20.68 -4.70 19.82
CA ASN A 179 20.45 -4.52 21.26
C ASN A 179 21.59 -3.74 21.96
N ASP A 180 22.78 -3.69 21.36
CA ASP A 180 23.89 -2.83 21.82
C ASP A 180 23.76 -1.37 21.33
N VAL A 181 23.01 -1.11 20.26
CA VAL A 181 22.89 0.23 19.64
C VAL A 181 21.54 0.92 19.95
N MET A 182 20.48 0.14 20.17
CA MET A 182 19.11 0.65 20.29
C MET A 182 18.70 0.99 21.73
N THR A 183 19.52 0.64 22.73
CA THR A 183 19.33 1.05 24.13
C THR A 183 19.55 2.55 24.36
N GLN A 184 20.02 3.32 23.38
CA GLN A 184 20.26 4.76 23.53
C GLN A 184 19.38 5.67 22.66
N MET A 185 18.55 5.14 21.76
CA MET A 185 17.66 6.00 20.95
C MET A 185 16.40 6.35 21.75
N THR A 186 16.48 7.41 22.54
CA THR A 186 15.27 8.10 22.99
C THR A 186 14.55 8.66 21.75
N PRO A 187 13.26 8.35 21.52
CA PRO A 187 12.54 8.92 20.39
C PRO A 187 12.55 10.44 20.56
N PRO A 188 12.94 11.22 19.52
CA PRO A 188 12.88 12.66 19.61
C PRO A 188 11.43 13.04 19.91
N LYS A 189 11.23 13.88 20.92
CA LYS A 189 9.92 14.42 21.24
C LYS A 189 9.47 15.29 20.06
N VAL A 190 8.58 14.77 19.21
CA VAL A 190 7.94 15.54 18.15
C VAL A 190 6.67 16.14 18.72
N TYR A 191 6.77 17.33 19.29
CA TYR A 191 5.62 18.18 19.58
C TYR A 191 5.77 19.51 18.87
N TRP A 192 4.65 20.19 18.70
CA TRP A 192 4.62 21.53 18.13
C TRP A 192 4.96 22.54 19.23
N ASP A 193 5.95 23.38 18.96
CA ASP A 193 6.26 24.55 19.78
C ASP A 193 5.73 25.83 19.13
N LEU A 194 5.22 26.74 19.97
CA LEU A 194 4.79 28.07 19.53
C LEU A 194 6.01 28.82 18.95
N PRO A 195 5.89 29.48 17.78
CA PRO A 195 6.96 30.31 17.26
C PRO A 195 7.34 31.42 18.25
N PRO A 196 8.61 31.87 18.27
CA PRO A 196 9.02 33.00 19.09
C PRO A 196 8.20 34.27 18.79
N PRO A 197 8.14 35.24 19.72
CA PRO A 197 7.53 36.54 19.45
C PRO A 197 8.12 37.16 18.18
N ASN A 198 7.27 37.76 17.34
CA ASN A 198 7.59 38.34 16.02
C ASN A 198 7.85 37.34 14.87
N TRP A 199 7.61 36.04 15.06
CA TRP A 199 7.63 35.06 13.97
C TRP A 199 6.22 34.70 13.53
N ILE A 200 5.97 34.77 12.22
CA ILE A 200 4.71 34.30 11.62
C ILE A 200 4.99 32.98 10.92
N LYS A 201 4.27 31.93 11.33
CA LYS A 201 4.30 30.64 10.62
C LYS A 201 3.23 30.64 9.53
N LEU A 202 3.67 30.57 8.27
CA LEU A 202 2.79 30.36 7.14
C LEU A 202 2.77 28.87 6.79
N ASN A 203 1.65 28.19 7.04
CA ASN A 203 1.43 26.86 6.48
C ASN A 203 0.81 27.04 5.09
N ILE A 204 1.47 26.53 4.05
CA ILE A 204 0.92 26.44 2.71
C ILE A 204 0.70 24.96 2.43
N ASP A 205 -0.54 24.51 2.42
CA ASP A 205 -0.93 23.22 1.87
C ASP A 205 -1.54 23.39 0.48
N GLY A 206 -1.08 22.58 -0.47
CA GLY A 206 -1.63 22.55 -1.81
C GLY A 206 -2.81 21.60 -1.88
N SER A 207 -3.94 22.08 -2.40
CA SER A 207 -4.99 21.21 -2.94
C SER A 207 -5.08 21.45 -4.44
N ALA A 208 -5.11 20.37 -5.22
CA ALA A 208 -5.32 20.43 -6.66
C ALA A 208 -6.72 19.89 -6.97
N TYR A 209 -7.49 20.66 -7.74
CA TYR A 209 -8.83 20.26 -8.18
C TYR A 209 -8.76 19.32 -9.41
N ASP A 210 -7.70 19.43 -10.23
CA ASP A 210 -7.51 18.64 -11.46
C ASP A 210 -6.04 18.24 -11.68
N ASN A 211 -5.83 17.22 -12.53
CA ASN A 211 -4.53 16.65 -12.89
C ASN A 211 -3.91 17.42 -14.08
N PRO A 212 -2.69 18.00 -13.96
CA PRO A 212 -2.00 18.62 -15.09
C PRO A 212 -1.53 17.59 -16.14
#